data_AF-K1E000-F1
#
_entry.id   AF-K1E000-F1
#
_cell.length_a   1.000
_cell.length_b   1.000
_cell.length_c   1.000
_cell.angle_alpha   90.00
_cell.angle_beta   90.00
_cell.angle_gamma   90.00
#
_symmetry.space_group_name_H-M   'P 1'
#
loop_
_entity.id
_entity.type
_entity.pdbx_description
1 polymer ?
#
loop_
_entity_poly.entity_id
_entity_poly.type
_entity_poly.pdbx_seq_one_letter_code
_entity_poly.pdbx_strand_id
1 'polypeptide(L)'
;MARLPRLTSAPVLAGALVVFTLLAAGPLQPYDERFQGYWAKRYTPNWWQFLDQVPNAVAGQAVCLPVLLLVAVTLAWRHRTWHPLAIVAAAEIGFYAGIGGLKVLLGRSAPIHGNGGGFWDGGPIAHGWYGIAYPSGHAAEAVLIYGAAAYLILAYAGPDNRLRRRLTWLVGLIAANAIVVAFYLGFHWPTDLVAGLLAGGLVLRLIVNGDRALQRRGLPFGWSYDLPGRHGRESEPEAAPAPSPRPQPVPVPAAVWLRTSPFDLPRPSVQHLRPLTAQWSVRTPGTPTHRRPERELQLH
;
A
#
# COMPACT_ATOMS: atom_id res chain seq x y z
N MET A 1 7.62 -12.68 21.89
CA MET A 1 7.59 -13.34 20.57
C MET A 1 8.03 -12.33 19.51
N ALA A 2 9.17 -12.53 18.86
CA ALA A 2 9.63 -11.64 17.79
C ALA A 2 8.65 -11.70 16.62
N ARG A 3 8.07 -10.56 16.23
CA ARG A 3 7.23 -10.48 15.03
C ARG A 3 8.14 -10.75 13.82
N LEU A 4 7.85 -11.82 13.08
CA LEU A 4 8.55 -12.10 11.83
C LEU A 4 8.50 -10.84 10.94
N PRO A 5 9.62 -10.44 10.31
CA PRO A 5 9.63 -9.32 9.42
C PRO A 5 8.65 -9.59 8.28
N ARG A 6 7.87 -8.57 7.90
CA ARG A 6 7.00 -8.68 6.73
C ARG A 6 7.87 -8.99 5.51
N LEU A 7 7.42 -9.90 4.66
CA LEU A 7 8.13 -10.29 3.43
C LEU A 7 8.50 -9.08 2.55
N THR A 8 7.70 -8.01 2.61
CA THR A 8 7.92 -6.76 1.86
C THR A 8 8.64 -5.69 2.69
N SER A 9 9.37 -6.05 3.75
CA SER A 9 10.15 -5.09 4.54
C SER A 9 11.45 -4.74 3.82
N ALA A 10 11.95 -3.52 4.03
CA ALA A 10 13.18 -3.05 3.38
C ALA A 10 14.39 -3.98 3.60
N PRO A 11 14.70 -4.45 4.83
CA PRO A 11 15.84 -5.36 5.02
C PRO A 11 15.65 -6.72 4.32
N VAL A 12 14.41 -7.24 4.27
CA VAL A 12 14.13 -8.49 3.55
C VAL A 12 14.29 -8.30 2.05
N LEU A 13 13.79 -7.20 1.49
CA LEU A 13 13.94 -6.90 0.06
C LEU A 13 15.41 -6.65 -0.32
N ALA A 14 16.16 -5.95 0.54
CA ALA A 14 17.60 -5.73 0.34
C ALA A 14 18.38 -7.06 0.38
N GLY A 15 18.12 -7.89 1.40
CA GLY A 15 18.73 -9.21 1.50
C GLY A 15 18.36 -10.11 0.31
N ALA A 16 17.09 -10.10 -0.10
CA ALA A 16 16.63 -10.82 -1.28
C ALA A 16 17.31 -10.34 -2.56
N LEU A 17 17.45 -9.02 -2.75
CA LEU A 17 18.14 -8.46 -3.91
C LEU A 17 19.62 -8.86 -3.94
N VAL A 18 20.32 -8.80 -2.80
CA VAL A 18 21.73 -9.21 -2.71
C VAL A 18 21.89 -10.71 -3.01
N VAL A 19 21.14 -11.56 -2.31
CA VAL A 19 21.19 -13.02 -2.52
C VAL A 19 20.83 -13.35 -3.97
N PHE A 20 19.78 -12.75 -4.51
CA PHE A 20 19.36 -12.99 -5.88
C PHE A 20 20.40 -12.51 -6.90
N THR A 21 21.09 -11.40 -6.64
CA THR A 21 22.21 -10.93 -7.48
C THR A 21 23.36 -11.92 -7.49
N LEU A 22 23.73 -12.50 -6.34
CA LEU A 22 24.76 -13.54 -6.27
C LEU A 22 24.33 -14.81 -7.03
N LEU A 23 23.05 -15.17 -6.95
CA LEU A 23 22.52 -16.30 -7.73
C LEU A 23 22.53 -16.01 -9.24
N ALA A 24 22.14 -14.79 -9.65
CA ALA A 24 22.18 -14.33 -11.04
C ALA A 24 23.60 -14.30 -11.61
N ALA A 25 24.58 -13.91 -10.80
CA ALA A 25 25.99 -13.86 -11.19
C ALA A 25 26.69 -15.22 -11.21
N GLY A 26 26.01 -16.31 -10.81
CA GLY A 26 26.59 -17.66 -10.79
C GLY A 26 25.59 -18.73 -11.21
N PRO A 27 24.94 -19.42 -10.27
CA PRO A 27 24.16 -20.64 -10.54
C PRO A 27 22.95 -20.44 -11.47
N LEU A 28 22.42 -19.22 -11.61
CA LEU A 28 21.27 -18.96 -12.49
C LEU A 28 21.65 -18.62 -13.93
N GLN A 29 22.93 -18.38 -14.23
CA GLN A 29 23.39 -18.02 -15.57
C GLN A 29 23.00 -19.04 -16.66
N PRO A 30 23.14 -20.37 -16.44
CA PRO A 30 22.71 -21.35 -17.46
C PRO A 30 21.20 -21.31 -17.75
N TYR A 31 20.40 -20.90 -16.77
CA TYR A 31 18.95 -20.77 -16.93
C TYR A 31 18.59 -19.49 -17.68
N ASP A 32 19.30 -18.40 -17.46
CA ASP A 32 19.14 -17.17 -18.25
C ASP A 32 19.40 -17.44 -19.75
N GLU A 33 20.45 -18.19 -20.07
CA GLU A 33 20.77 -18.60 -21.44
C GLU A 33 19.73 -19.55 -22.02
N ARG A 34 19.28 -20.54 -21.24
CA ARG A 34 18.26 -21.49 -21.68
C ARG A 34 16.91 -20.83 -21.95
N PHE A 35 16.54 -19.86 -21.12
CA PHE A 35 15.24 -19.20 -21.19
C PHE A 35 15.29 -17.86 -21.91
N GLN A 36 16.36 -17.50 -22.63
CA GLN A 36 16.38 -16.21 -23.32
C GLN A 36 15.20 -16.06 -24.30
N GLY A 37 14.52 -14.91 -24.31
CA GLY A 37 13.29 -14.70 -25.09
C GLY A 37 13.49 -14.57 -26.62
N TYR A 38 14.74 -14.58 -27.10
CA TYR A 38 15.07 -14.30 -28.50
C TYR A 38 14.41 -15.25 -29.51
N TRP A 39 14.15 -16.50 -29.12
CA TRP A 39 13.43 -17.47 -29.96
C TRP A 39 12.04 -16.99 -30.38
N ALA A 40 11.38 -16.14 -29.59
CA ALA A 40 10.02 -15.67 -29.86
C ALA A 40 9.95 -14.79 -31.12
N LYS A 41 11.03 -14.05 -31.44
CA LYS A 41 11.12 -13.21 -32.64
C LYS A 41 11.05 -14.02 -33.93
N ARG A 42 11.47 -15.29 -33.91
CA ARG A 42 11.36 -16.20 -35.06
C ARG A 42 9.92 -16.45 -35.47
N TYR A 43 8.99 -16.41 -34.52
CA TYR A 43 7.57 -16.72 -34.75
C TYR A 43 6.73 -15.47 -35.01
N THR A 44 7.19 -14.29 -34.58
CA THR A 44 6.40 -13.04 -34.61
C THR A 44 7.24 -11.83 -35.04
N PRO A 45 7.90 -11.86 -36.22
CA PRO A 45 8.88 -10.85 -36.64
C PRO A 45 8.30 -9.43 -36.74
N ASN A 46 7.03 -9.30 -37.10
CA ASN A 46 6.37 -8.00 -37.28
C ASN A 46 5.88 -7.35 -35.98
N TRP A 47 5.90 -8.08 -34.85
CA TRP A 47 5.39 -7.58 -33.57
C TRP A 47 6.41 -6.75 -32.80
N TRP A 48 7.69 -6.85 -33.14
CA TRP A 48 8.78 -6.21 -32.40
C TRP A 48 8.58 -4.68 -32.26
N GLN A 49 8.26 -3.99 -33.36
CA GLN A 49 8.09 -2.53 -33.34
C GLN A 49 6.92 -2.10 -32.47
N PHE A 50 5.78 -2.80 -32.59
CA PHE A 50 4.60 -2.52 -31.77
C PHE A 50 4.90 -2.75 -30.28
N LEU A 51 5.50 -3.89 -29.95
CA LEU A 51 5.82 -4.26 -28.57
C LEU A 51 6.80 -3.29 -27.92
N ASP A 52 7.79 -2.80 -28.67
CA ASP A 52 8.75 -1.81 -28.20
C ASP A 52 8.16 -0.39 -28.10
N GLN A 53 7.36 0.05 -29.08
CA GLN A 53 6.84 1.42 -29.09
C GLN A 53 5.66 1.65 -28.15
N VAL A 54 4.88 0.60 -27.86
CA VAL A 54 3.62 0.75 -27.12
C VAL A 54 3.70 0.07 -25.75
N PRO A 55 3.66 -1.28 -25.61
CA PRO A 55 3.77 -1.93 -24.30
C PRO A 55 5.05 -1.65 -23.52
N ASN A 56 6.21 -1.61 -24.16
CA ASN A 56 7.48 -1.35 -23.48
C ASN A 56 7.52 0.10 -22.97
N ALA A 57 7.07 1.04 -23.82
CA ALA A 57 7.02 2.47 -23.49
C ALA A 57 6.19 2.78 -22.24
N VAL A 58 5.15 2.00 -21.92
CA VAL A 58 4.36 2.16 -20.68
C VAL A 58 5.26 2.15 -19.44
N ALA A 59 6.20 1.22 -19.38
CA ALA A 59 7.12 1.10 -18.26
C ALA A 59 8.41 1.91 -18.45
N GLY A 60 8.46 2.76 -19.48
CA GLY A 60 9.57 3.65 -19.76
C GLY A 60 9.34 5.02 -19.14
N GLN A 61 10.45 5.66 -18.77
CA GLN A 61 10.44 6.93 -18.04
C GLN A 61 9.64 8.04 -18.74
N ALA A 62 9.65 8.06 -20.08
CA ALA A 62 8.91 9.02 -20.90
C ALA A 62 7.38 8.96 -20.71
N VAL A 63 6.84 7.83 -20.23
CA VAL A 63 5.41 7.65 -19.97
C VAL A 63 5.13 7.61 -18.47
N CYS A 64 5.90 6.83 -17.71
CA CYS A 64 5.58 6.59 -16.31
C CYS A 64 5.78 7.85 -15.44
N LEU A 65 6.81 8.67 -15.70
CA LEU A 65 7.08 9.88 -14.92
C LEU A 65 6.00 10.96 -15.15
N PRO A 66 5.57 11.28 -16.38
CA PRO A 66 4.42 12.16 -16.59
C PRO A 66 3.14 11.68 -15.90
N VAL A 67 2.88 10.37 -15.85
CA VAL A 67 1.74 9.82 -15.12
C VAL A 67 1.85 10.08 -13.62
N LEU A 68 3.02 9.81 -13.02
CA LEU A 68 3.27 10.09 -11.60
C LEU A 68 3.18 11.60 -11.31
N LEU A 69 3.77 12.44 -12.16
CA LEU A 69 3.69 13.90 -12.06
C LEU A 69 2.25 14.40 -12.15
N LEU A 70 1.45 13.88 -13.08
CA LEU A 70 0.04 14.26 -13.20
C LEU A 70 -0.74 13.97 -11.91
N VAL A 71 -0.55 12.78 -11.33
CA VAL A 71 -1.13 12.41 -10.03
C VAL A 71 -0.63 13.35 -8.94
N ALA A 72 0.68 13.57 -8.86
CA ALA A 72 1.31 14.39 -7.84
C ALA A 72 0.88 15.86 -7.91
N VAL A 73 0.90 16.48 -9.10
CA VAL A 73 0.47 17.87 -9.32
C VAL A 73 -1.02 18.03 -9.01
N THR A 74 -1.86 17.08 -9.42
CA THR A 74 -3.30 17.12 -9.11
C THR A 74 -3.53 17.09 -7.61
N LEU A 75 -2.83 16.21 -6.88
CA LEU A 75 -2.95 16.12 -5.42
C LEU A 75 -2.34 17.33 -4.72
N ALA A 76 -1.17 17.79 -5.17
CA ALA A 76 -0.49 18.97 -4.64
C ALA A 76 -1.36 20.23 -4.77
N TRP A 77 -2.01 20.40 -5.92
CA TRP A 77 -2.94 21.50 -6.16
C TRP A 77 -4.21 21.40 -5.32
N ARG A 78 -4.85 20.22 -5.28
CA ARG A 78 -6.10 20.00 -4.52
C ARG A 78 -5.93 20.14 -3.02
N HIS A 79 -4.79 19.69 -2.49
CA HIS A 79 -4.50 19.68 -1.05
C HIS A 79 -3.52 20.77 -0.62
N ARG A 80 -3.13 21.67 -1.55
CA ARG A 80 -2.24 22.82 -1.30
C ARG A 80 -0.95 22.45 -0.56
N THR A 81 -0.34 21.34 -0.95
CA THR A 81 0.86 20.77 -0.30
C THR A 81 1.91 20.36 -1.32
N TRP A 82 3.20 20.42 -0.92
CA TRP A 82 4.34 19.99 -1.74
C TRP A 82 4.68 18.51 -1.56
N HIS A 83 4.06 17.82 -0.61
CA HIS A 83 4.33 16.41 -0.29
C HIS A 83 4.33 15.47 -1.51
N PRO A 84 3.33 15.53 -2.43
CA PRO A 84 3.31 14.61 -3.57
C PRO A 84 4.50 14.82 -4.51
N LEU A 85 4.93 16.07 -4.68
CA LEU A 85 6.08 16.42 -5.52
C LEU A 85 7.40 15.96 -4.87
N ALA A 86 7.50 16.02 -3.53
CA ALA A 86 8.63 15.45 -2.81
C ALA A 86 8.73 13.93 -3.01
N ILE A 87 7.60 13.22 -3.06
CA ILE A 87 7.58 11.78 -3.38
C ILE A 87 8.04 11.52 -4.82
N VAL A 88 7.66 12.36 -5.78
CA VAL A 88 8.19 12.27 -7.16
C VAL A 88 9.70 12.45 -7.18
N ALA A 89 10.21 13.50 -6.54
CA ALA A 89 11.65 13.75 -6.47
C ALA A 89 12.39 12.58 -5.80
N ALA A 90 11.86 12.03 -4.71
CA ALA A 90 12.43 10.88 -4.03
C ALA A 90 12.42 9.62 -4.91
N ALA A 91 11.37 9.42 -5.72
CA ALA A 91 11.28 8.31 -6.66
C ALA A 91 12.32 8.42 -7.78
N GLU A 92 12.47 9.60 -8.39
CA GLU A 92 13.48 9.86 -9.44
C GLU A 92 14.90 9.72 -8.90
N ILE A 93 15.21 10.33 -7.74
CA ILE A 93 16.51 10.20 -7.09
C ILE A 93 16.78 8.73 -6.75
N GLY A 94 15.80 8.03 -6.18
CA GLY A 94 15.92 6.61 -5.85
C GLY A 94 16.13 5.73 -7.08
N PHE A 95 15.50 6.07 -8.21
CA PHE A 95 15.71 5.38 -9.46
C PHE A 95 17.14 5.59 -9.99
N TYR A 96 17.57 6.84 -10.19
CA TYR A 96 18.89 7.10 -10.76
C TYR A 96 20.03 6.71 -9.83
N ALA A 97 19.98 7.09 -8.56
CA ALA A 97 21.06 6.79 -7.61
C ALA A 97 21.06 5.31 -7.20
N GLY A 98 19.88 4.70 -7.02
CA GLY A 98 19.76 3.30 -6.60
C GLY A 98 19.87 2.33 -7.76
N ILE A 99 18.87 2.34 -8.64
CA ILE A 99 18.76 1.37 -9.75
C ILE A 99 19.76 1.69 -10.87
N GLY A 100 19.85 2.96 -11.26
CA GLY A 100 20.84 3.45 -12.24
C GLY A 100 22.27 3.26 -11.75
N GLY A 101 22.53 3.58 -10.48
CA GLY A 101 23.81 3.30 -9.83
C GLY A 101 24.17 1.81 -9.87
N LEU A 102 23.24 0.93 -9.49
CA LEU A 102 23.46 -0.52 -9.52
C LEU A 102 23.73 -1.04 -10.94
N LYS A 103 23.04 -0.49 -11.94
CA LYS A 103 23.27 -0.78 -13.36
C LYS A 103 24.70 -0.49 -13.79
N VAL A 104 25.19 0.71 -13.46
CA VAL A 104 26.55 1.14 -13.82
C VAL A 104 27.59 0.32 -13.07
N LEU A 105 27.35 0.01 -11.79
CA LEU A 105 28.28 -0.76 -10.95
C LEU A 105 28.40 -2.23 -11.39
N LEU A 106 27.30 -2.87 -11.75
CA LEU A 106 27.32 -4.30 -12.11
C LEU A 106 27.63 -4.53 -13.58
N GLY A 107 27.25 -3.60 -14.47
CA GLY A 107 27.73 -3.60 -15.85
C GLY A 107 27.43 -4.88 -16.62
N ARG A 108 26.26 -5.50 -16.43
CA ARG A 108 25.89 -6.74 -17.15
C ARG A 108 25.45 -6.44 -18.58
N SER A 109 25.89 -7.26 -19.55
CA SER A 109 25.47 -7.16 -20.95
C SER A 109 24.06 -7.70 -21.21
N ALA A 110 23.36 -7.12 -22.18
CA ALA A 110 22.04 -7.57 -22.63
C ALA A 110 22.12 -8.76 -23.60
N PRO A 111 21.11 -9.66 -23.62
CA PRO A 111 21.10 -10.83 -24.51
C PRO A 111 21.25 -10.49 -26.00
N ILE A 112 20.71 -9.35 -26.42
CA ILE A 112 20.73 -8.89 -27.82
C ILE A 112 22.14 -8.62 -28.37
N HIS A 113 23.16 -8.45 -27.50
CA HIS A 113 24.53 -8.16 -27.89
C HIS A 113 25.42 -9.40 -28.10
N GLY A 114 24.88 -10.60 -27.88
CA GLY A 114 25.58 -11.86 -28.12
C GLY A 114 25.35 -12.88 -27.02
N ASN A 115 25.36 -14.16 -27.39
CA ASN A 115 25.29 -15.27 -26.45
C ASN A 115 26.71 -15.55 -25.93
N GLY A 116 26.96 -15.44 -24.63
CA GLY A 116 28.16 -16.03 -24.01
C GLY A 116 29.06 -15.12 -23.17
N GLY A 117 28.64 -13.88 -22.85
CA GLY A 117 29.32 -13.08 -21.84
C GLY A 117 28.88 -13.48 -20.42
N GLY A 118 29.83 -13.73 -19.53
CA GLY A 118 29.62 -13.81 -18.08
C GLY A 118 28.87 -12.60 -17.54
N PHE A 119 28.32 -12.72 -16.32
CA PHE A 119 27.59 -11.63 -15.66
C PHE A 119 28.36 -10.29 -15.64
N TRP A 120 29.69 -10.36 -15.64
CA TRP A 120 30.60 -9.22 -15.55
C TRP A 120 31.18 -8.75 -16.89
N ASP A 121 30.77 -9.35 -18.01
CA ASP A 121 31.38 -9.12 -19.33
C ASP A 121 30.76 -7.94 -20.09
N GLY A 122 29.93 -7.13 -19.43
CA GLY A 122 29.36 -5.92 -20.02
C GLY A 122 30.17 -4.67 -19.67
N GLY A 123 29.45 -3.60 -19.34
CA GLY A 123 30.02 -2.33 -18.92
C GLY A 123 29.66 -1.18 -19.86
N PRO A 124 29.40 0.02 -19.32
CA PRO A 124 28.93 1.16 -20.10
C PRO A 124 29.99 1.70 -21.08
N ILE A 125 31.28 1.50 -20.78
CA ILE A 125 32.39 1.98 -21.63
C ILE A 125 32.53 1.11 -22.88
N ALA A 126 32.45 -0.22 -22.72
CA ALA A 126 32.66 -1.17 -23.81
C ALA A 126 31.39 -1.39 -24.66
N HIS A 127 30.20 -1.33 -24.05
CA HIS A 127 28.95 -1.75 -24.69
C HIS A 127 27.82 -0.70 -24.59
N GLY A 128 28.13 0.51 -24.11
CA GLY A 128 27.15 1.59 -23.99
C GLY A 128 25.92 1.20 -23.16
N TRP A 129 24.74 1.58 -23.63
CA TRP A 129 23.46 1.28 -22.98
C TRP A 129 23.13 -0.22 -22.89
N TYR A 130 23.69 -1.04 -23.79
CA TYR A 130 23.49 -2.49 -23.78
C TYR A 130 24.44 -3.21 -22.81
N GLY A 131 25.43 -2.52 -22.27
CA GLY A 131 26.37 -3.01 -21.25
C GLY A 131 25.89 -2.83 -19.82
N ILE A 132 24.66 -2.36 -19.59
CA ILE A 132 24.11 -2.05 -18.26
C ILE A 132 22.66 -2.58 -18.11
N ALA A 133 22.45 -3.84 -18.47
CA ALA A 133 21.15 -4.49 -18.48
C ALA A 133 20.63 -4.85 -17.06
N TYR A 134 21.52 -5.23 -16.14
CA TYR A 134 21.13 -5.67 -14.79
C TYR A 134 21.23 -4.53 -13.76
N PRO A 135 20.22 -4.31 -12.91
CA PRO A 135 18.87 -4.88 -12.96
C PRO A 135 17.99 -4.16 -13.99
N SER A 136 16.88 -4.76 -14.42
CA SER A 136 15.99 -4.18 -15.42
C SER A 136 15.35 -2.85 -14.98
N GLY A 137 15.45 -1.83 -15.84
CA GLY A 137 14.90 -0.49 -15.57
C GLY A 137 13.38 -0.46 -15.65
N HIS A 138 12.82 -0.95 -16.75
CA HIS A 138 11.38 -1.00 -16.98
C HIS A 138 10.64 -1.81 -15.89
N ALA A 139 11.18 -2.97 -15.50
CA ALA A 139 10.60 -3.75 -14.40
C ALA A 139 10.65 -2.97 -13.07
N ALA A 140 11.75 -2.25 -12.81
CA ALA A 140 11.89 -1.45 -11.59
C ALA A 140 10.95 -0.23 -11.59
N GLU A 141 10.85 0.52 -12.68
CA GLU A 141 9.93 1.67 -12.82
C GLU A 141 8.46 1.23 -12.70
N ALA A 142 8.10 0.09 -13.31
CA ALA A 142 6.76 -0.46 -13.24
C ALA A 142 6.29 -0.64 -11.78
N VAL A 143 7.19 -1.04 -10.88
CA VAL A 143 6.89 -1.15 -9.45
C VAL A 143 7.07 0.18 -8.73
N LEU A 144 8.17 0.88 -8.96
CA LEU A 144 8.55 2.09 -8.22
C LEU A 144 7.61 3.26 -8.52
N ILE A 145 7.48 3.64 -9.79
CA ILE A 145 6.78 4.85 -10.21
C ILE A 145 5.27 4.67 -10.08
N TYR A 146 4.72 3.59 -10.63
CA TYR A 146 3.29 3.30 -10.48
C TYR A 146 2.91 2.93 -9.05
N GLY A 147 3.80 2.27 -8.31
CA GLY A 147 3.61 2.02 -6.89
C GLY A 147 3.65 3.30 -6.06
N ALA A 148 4.49 4.28 -6.40
CA ALA A 148 4.49 5.61 -5.79
C ALA A 148 3.20 6.38 -6.12
N ALA A 149 2.71 6.31 -7.36
CA ALA A 149 1.43 6.90 -7.74
C ALA A 149 0.27 6.26 -6.96
N ALA A 150 0.23 4.93 -6.87
CA ALA A 150 -0.75 4.20 -6.08
C ALA A 150 -0.64 4.54 -4.58
N TYR A 151 0.58 4.70 -4.06
CA TYR A 151 0.82 5.12 -2.70
C TYR A 151 0.23 6.50 -2.42
N LEU A 152 0.51 7.48 -3.28
CA LEU A 152 -0.05 8.84 -3.17
C LEU A 152 -1.58 8.80 -3.21
N ILE A 153 -2.17 8.14 -4.21
CA ILE A 153 -3.64 8.05 -4.31
C ILE A 153 -4.25 7.46 -3.02
N LEU A 154 -3.66 6.39 -2.48
CA LEU A 154 -4.15 5.76 -1.24
C LEU A 154 -3.89 6.59 0.01
N ALA A 155 -2.84 7.39 0.01
CA ALA A 155 -2.54 8.28 1.12
C ALA A 155 -3.62 9.39 1.20
N TYR A 156 -3.95 10.00 0.06
CA TYR A 156 -4.89 11.12 -0.01
C TYR A 156 -6.38 10.71 -0.05
N ALA A 157 -6.71 9.51 -0.53
CA ALA A 157 -8.10 9.02 -0.61
C ALA A 157 -8.65 8.47 0.73
N GLY A 158 -7.78 8.23 1.72
CA GLY A 158 -8.17 7.59 2.99
C GLY A 158 -8.30 6.06 2.90
N PRO A 159 -8.82 5.41 3.96
CA PRO A 159 -8.85 3.95 4.07
C PRO A 159 -9.93 3.30 3.19
N ASP A 160 -9.61 3.04 1.92
CA ASP A 160 -10.43 2.23 1.00
C ASP A 160 -9.70 0.95 0.57
N ASN A 161 -10.18 -0.20 1.05
CA ASN A 161 -9.64 -1.52 0.70
C ASN A 161 -9.91 -1.93 -0.75
N ARG A 162 -11.03 -1.49 -1.35
CA ARG A 162 -11.36 -1.79 -2.75
C ARG A 162 -10.43 -1.02 -3.68
N LEU A 163 -10.23 0.27 -3.42
CA LEU A 163 -9.25 1.08 -4.15
C LEU A 163 -7.84 0.52 -4.01
N ARG A 164 -7.41 0.15 -2.80
CA ARG A 164 -6.12 -0.50 -2.55
C ARG A 164 -5.93 -1.74 -3.41
N ARG A 165 -6.94 -2.62 -3.43
CA ARG A 165 -6.89 -3.85 -4.24
C ARG A 165 -6.80 -3.55 -5.73
N ARG A 166 -7.61 -2.61 -6.24
CA ARG A 166 -7.60 -2.20 -7.65
C ARG A 166 -6.23 -1.64 -8.07
N LEU A 167 -5.67 -0.74 -7.29
CA LEU A 167 -4.36 -0.16 -7.58
C LEU A 167 -3.24 -1.19 -7.50
N THR A 168 -3.33 -2.14 -6.55
CA THR A 168 -2.35 -3.24 -6.45
C THR A 168 -2.40 -4.14 -7.68
N TRP A 169 -3.60 -4.48 -8.16
CA TRP A 169 -3.77 -5.22 -9.42
C TRP A 169 -3.24 -4.43 -10.61
N LEU A 170 -3.54 -3.13 -10.69
CA LEU A 170 -3.07 -2.28 -11.79
C LEU A 170 -1.53 -2.25 -11.85
N VAL A 171 -0.86 -2.01 -10.72
CA VAL A 171 0.61 -2.04 -10.64
C VAL A 171 1.14 -3.43 -11.02
N GLY A 172 0.49 -4.50 -10.55
CA GLY A 172 0.86 -5.87 -10.89
C GLY A 172 0.75 -6.17 -12.39
N LEU A 173 -0.30 -5.68 -13.06
CA LEU A 173 -0.49 -5.84 -14.50
C LEU A 173 0.55 -5.06 -15.31
N ILE A 174 0.88 -3.83 -14.88
CA ILE A 174 1.92 -3.02 -15.53
C ILE A 174 3.29 -3.69 -15.37
N ALA A 175 3.61 -4.20 -14.18
CA ALA A 175 4.84 -4.94 -13.93
C ALA A 175 4.90 -6.23 -14.77
N ALA A 176 3.81 -7.00 -14.85
CA ALA A 176 3.73 -8.18 -15.69
C ALA A 176 3.94 -7.85 -17.18
N ASN A 177 3.30 -6.78 -17.67
CA ASN A 177 3.52 -6.27 -19.02
C ASN A 177 5.00 -5.93 -19.26
N ALA A 178 5.62 -5.15 -18.36
CA ALA A 178 7.02 -4.76 -18.48
C ALA A 178 7.95 -5.98 -18.57
N ILE A 179 7.73 -6.99 -17.72
CA ILE A 179 8.51 -8.24 -17.69
C ILE A 179 8.35 -9.00 -19.01
N VAL A 180 7.11 -9.27 -19.42
CA VAL A 180 6.82 -10.09 -20.62
C VAL A 180 7.37 -9.43 -21.87
N VAL A 181 7.19 -8.12 -22.01
CA VAL A 181 7.64 -7.37 -23.18
C VAL A 181 9.16 -7.27 -23.22
N ALA A 182 9.81 -6.91 -22.11
CA ALA A 182 11.26 -6.83 -22.04
C ALA A 182 11.94 -8.19 -22.29
N PHE A 183 11.34 -9.26 -21.76
CA PHE A 183 11.75 -10.63 -22.02
C PHE A 183 11.65 -10.98 -23.51
N TYR A 184 10.49 -10.71 -24.12
CA TYR A 184 10.25 -10.98 -25.53
C TYR A 184 11.22 -10.20 -26.45
N LEU A 185 11.47 -8.92 -26.13
CA LEU A 185 12.37 -8.06 -26.92
C LEU A 185 13.84 -8.49 -26.80
N GLY A 186 14.18 -9.29 -25.78
CA GLY A 186 15.55 -9.76 -25.54
C GLY A 186 16.47 -8.67 -25.00
N PHE A 187 15.92 -7.61 -24.39
CA PHE A 187 16.71 -6.54 -23.76
C PHE A 187 17.26 -6.95 -22.40
N HIS A 188 16.69 -7.99 -21.78
CA HIS A 188 16.99 -8.41 -20.44
C HIS A 188 17.00 -9.93 -20.32
N TRP A 189 17.91 -10.44 -19.51
CA TRP A 189 17.87 -11.82 -19.03
C TRP A 189 16.70 -11.99 -18.03
N PRO A 190 16.13 -13.20 -17.88
CA PRO A 190 15.10 -13.47 -16.87
C PRO A 190 15.44 -12.95 -15.46
N THR A 191 16.67 -13.15 -15.01
CA THR A 191 17.12 -12.68 -13.70
C THR A 191 17.18 -11.15 -13.61
N ASP A 192 17.53 -10.43 -14.68
CA ASP A 192 17.53 -8.95 -14.69
C ASP A 192 16.13 -8.41 -14.35
N LEU A 193 15.09 -9.07 -14.85
CA LEU A 193 13.68 -8.67 -14.66
C LEU A 193 13.25 -8.84 -13.20
N VAL A 194 13.55 -9.99 -12.59
CA VAL A 194 13.25 -10.26 -11.18
C VAL A 194 14.02 -9.32 -10.27
N ALA A 195 15.31 -9.10 -10.56
CA ALA A 195 16.13 -8.14 -9.83
C ALA A 195 15.60 -6.71 -9.94
N GLY A 196 15.08 -6.33 -11.12
CA GLY A 196 14.39 -5.06 -11.34
C GLY A 196 13.18 -4.88 -10.42
N LEU A 197 12.31 -5.89 -10.30
CA LEU A 197 11.17 -5.86 -9.38
C LEU A 197 11.60 -5.71 -7.91
N LEU A 198 12.63 -6.45 -7.51
CA LEU A 198 13.17 -6.40 -6.14
C LEU A 198 13.77 -5.02 -5.84
N ALA A 199 14.57 -4.47 -6.75
CA ALA A 199 15.19 -3.16 -6.62
C ALA A 199 14.14 -2.03 -6.60
N GLY A 200 13.21 -2.03 -7.55
CA GLY A 200 12.10 -1.06 -7.59
C GLY A 200 11.21 -1.15 -6.35
N GLY A 201 10.88 -2.37 -5.91
CA GLY A 201 10.15 -2.61 -4.68
C GLY A 201 10.89 -2.15 -3.42
N LEU A 202 12.21 -2.35 -3.34
CA LEU A 202 13.05 -1.88 -2.25
C LEU A 202 13.06 -0.36 -2.16
N VAL A 203 13.33 0.33 -3.28
CA VAL A 203 13.35 1.80 -3.34
C VAL A 203 11.97 2.36 -2.95
N LEU A 204 10.89 1.84 -3.54
CA LEU A 204 9.53 2.24 -3.16
C LEU A 204 9.28 2.03 -1.67
N ARG A 205 9.73 0.90 -1.12
CA ARG A 205 9.56 0.60 0.30
C ARG A 205 10.31 1.58 1.19
N LEU A 206 11.53 1.97 0.80
CA LEU A 206 12.31 2.97 1.50
C LEU A 206 11.61 4.34 1.48
N ILE A 207 11.09 4.76 0.33
CA ILE A 207 10.32 6.02 0.19
C ILE A 207 9.09 5.99 1.11
N VAL A 208 8.28 4.93 1.05
CA VAL A 208 7.07 4.80 1.89
C VAL A 208 7.41 4.79 3.38
N ASN A 209 8.49 4.11 3.78
CA ASN A 209 8.93 4.09 5.18
C ASN A 209 9.44 5.47 5.62
N GLY A 210 10.23 6.13 4.78
CA GLY A 210 10.77 7.47 5.02
C GLY A 210 9.65 8.50 5.17
N ASP A 211 8.70 8.51 4.24
CA ASP A 211 7.53 9.38 4.29
C ASP A 211 6.71 9.18 5.58
N ARG A 212 6.41 7.93 5.93
CA ARG A 212 5.71 7.63 7.19
C ARG A 212 6.52 7.93 8.44
N ALA A 213 7.84 7.85 8.38
CA ALA A 213 8.71 8.23 9.51
C ALA A 213 8.71 9.76 9.68
N LEU A 214 8.73 10.50 8.57
CA LEU A 214 8.69 11.95 8.58
C LEU A 214 7.36 12.48 9.12
N GLN A 215 6.24 11.89 8.67
CA GLN A 215 4.90 12.19 9.19
C GLN A 215 4.80 11.96 10.70
N ARG A 216 5.31 10.82 11.20
CA ARG A 216 5.33 10.53 12.64
C ARG A 216 6.17 11.51 13.46
N ARG A 217 7.17 12.15 12.84
CA ARG A 217 8.00 13.18 13.47
C ARG A 217 7.39 14.57 13.39
N GLY A 218 6.24 14.73 12.73
CA GLY A 218 5.58 16.02 12.55
C GLY A 218 6.41 17.01 11.75
N LEU A 219 7.35 16.55 10.92
CA LEU A 219 8.16 17.42 10.06
C LEU A 219 7.36 17.71 8.79
N PRO A 220 6.83 18.94 8.61
CA PRO A 220 5.99 19.25 7.48
C PRO A 220 6.83 19.37 6.20
N PHE A 221 6.42 18.70 5.13
CA PHE A 221 6.81 19.10 3.77
C PHE A 221 5.99 20.33 3.37
N GLY A 222 6.39 21.52 3.83
CA GLY A 222 5.63 22.76 3.59
C GLY A 222 4.22 22.74 4.20
N TRP A 223 3.45 23.82 3.99
CA TRP A 223 2.21 24.18 4.70
C TRP A 223 1.31 22.96 5.05
N SER A 224 1.55 22.44 6.26
CA SER A 224 0.86 21.39 7.03
C SER A 224 0.08 20.33 6.23
N TYR A 225 0.72 19.18 5.98
CA TYR A 225 0.01 18.00 5.47
C TYR A 225 -0.20 16.94 6.56
N ASP A 226 -1.40 16.89 7.10
CA ASP A 226 -1.91 15.76 7.87
C ASP A 226 -2.74 14.85 6.97
N LEU A 227 -2.33 13.59 6.82
CA LEU A 227 -3.10 12.58 6.10
C LEU A 227 -4.47 12.38 6.75
N PRO A 228 -5.57 12.35 5.99
CA PRO A 228 -6.87 12.00 6.52
C PRO A 228 -6.85 10.59 7.16
N GLY A 229 -6.98 10.54 8.49
CA GLY A 229 -7.51 9.36 9.19
C GLY A 229 -6.55 8.21 9.46
N ARG A 230 -5.40 8.45 10.10
CA ARG A 230 -4.70 7.36 10.82
C ARG A 230 -4.31 7.65 12.27
N HIS A 231 -4.31 8.90 12.71
CA HIS A 231 -4.12 9.24 14.13
C HIS A 231 -5.24 8.71 15.03
N GLY A 232 -6.45 8.47 14.51
CA GLY A 232 -7.57 7.91 15.28
C GLY A 232 -7.45 6.42 15.68
N ARG A 233 -6.30 5.76 15.44
CA ARG A 233 -6.05 4.39 15.90
C ARG A 233 -4.87 4.25 16.86
N GLU A 234 -4.09 5.32 17.04
CA GLU A 234 -2.94 5.38 17.96
C GLU A 234 -3.04 6.54 18.96
N SER A 235 -4.11 7.35 18.94
CA SER A 235 -4.57 7.97 20.17
C SER A 235 -4.79 6.83 21.17
N GLU A 236 -4.01 6.81 22.26
CA GLU A 236 -4.30 5.99 23.43
C GLU A 236 -5.81 5.95 23.66
N PRO A 237 -6.39 4.81 24.06
CA PRO A 237 -7.76 4.85 24.53
C PRO A 237 -7.78 5.88 25.65
N GLU A 238 -8.38 7.05 25.37
CA GLU A 238 -8.72 8.04 26.36
C GLU A 238 -9.36 7.25 27.50
N ALA A 239 -8.65 7.18 28.62
CA ALA A 239 -9.02 6.32 29.72
C ALA A 239 -10.46 6.66 30.05
N ALA A 240 -11.36 5.71 29.77
CA ALA A 240 -12.77 5.88 30.08
C ALA A 240 -12.84 6.39 31.52
N PRO A 241 -13.59 7.47 31.81
CA PRO A 241 -13.66 8.00 33.15
C PRO A 241 -14.00 6.84 34.09
N ALA A 242 -13.16 6.68 35.12
CA ALA A 242 -13.23 5.55 36.02
C ALA A 242 -14.69 5.35 36.46
N PRO A 243 -15.25 4.12 36.35
CA PRO A 243 -16.61 3.89 36.79
C PRO A 243 -16.73 4.32 38.25
N SER A 244 -17.69 5.18 38.54
CA SER A 244 -18.02 5.60 39.89
C SER A 244 -18.20 4.35 40.77
N PRO A 245 -17.67 4.33 42.01
CA PRO A 245 -17.75 3.16 42.87
C PRO A 245 -19.20 2.74 43.04
N ARG A 246 -19.57 1.54 42.58
CA ARG A 246 -20.88 0.98 42.87
C ARG A 246 -20.97 0.76 44.38
N PRO A 247 -22.04 1.21 45.05
CA PRO A 247 -22.22 0.95 46.47
C PRO A 247 -22.25 -0.57 46.69
N GLN A 248 -21.36 -1.07 47.55
CA GLN A 248 -21.35 -2.49 47.91
C GLN A 248 -22.61 -2.82 48.71
N PRO A 249 -23.29 -3.94 48.41
CA PRO A 249 -24.41 -4.38 49.22
C PRO A 249 -23.90 -4.76 50.62
N VAL A 250 -24.49 -4.12 51.63
CA VAL A 250 -24.25 -4.41 53.05
C VAL A 250 -24.71 -5.84 53.33
N PRO A 251 -23.92 -6.70 54.00
CA PRO A 251 -24.34 -8.04 54.34
C PRO A 251 -25.52 -7.98 55.32
N VAL A 252 -26.67 -8.48 54.90
CA VAL A 252 -27.83 -8.71 55.78
C VAL A 252 -27.50 -9.91 56.67
N PRO A 253 -27.62 -9.81 58.00
CA PRO A 253 -27.38 -10.94 58.88
C PRO A 253 -28.37 -12.06 58.57
N ALA A 254 -27.86 -13.30 58.49
CA ALA A 254 -28.65 -14.49 58.22
C ALA A 254 -29.81 -14.58 59.22
N ALA A 255 -31.05 -14.47 58.73
CA ALA A 255 -32.22 -14.74 59.53
C ALA A 255 -32.18 -16.19 60.00
N VAL A 256 -32.16 -16.36 61.32
CA VAL A 256 -32.36 -17.63 62.00
C VAL A 256 -33.71 -18.18 61.54
N TRP A 257 -33.69 -19.29 60.79
CA TRP A 257 -34.89 -20.01 60.40
C TRP A 257 -35.52 -20.67 61.63
N LEU A 258 -36.42 -19.95 62.30
CA LEU A 258 -37.37 -20.55 63.23
C LEU A 258 -38.41 -21.33 62.41
N ARG A 259 -38.31 -22.65 62.52
CA ARG A 259 -39.24 -23.63 61.96
C ARG A 259 -40.59 -23.51 62.68
N THR A 260 -41.58 -22.87 62.05
CA THR A 260 -42.98 -22.96 62.47
C THR A 260 -43.77 -23.79 61.45
N SER A 261 -44.64 -24.67 61.96
CA SER A 261 -45.44 -25.64 61.20
C SER A 261 -46.44 -24.99 60.23
N PRO A 262 -46.92 -25.70 59.19
CA PRO A 262 -47.54 -25.10 58.00
C PRO A 262 -48.99 -24.59 58.15
N PHE A 263 -49.59 -24.54 59.34
CA PHE A 263 -51.06 -24.45 59.45
C PHE A 263 -51.65 -23.33 60.31
N ASP A 264 -50.86 -22.36 60.81
CA ASP A 264 -51.42 -21.22 61.55
C ASP A 264 -51.00 -19.87 60.94
N LEU A 265 -51.66 -19.47 59.85
CA LEU A 265 -51.70 -18.07 59.43
C LEU A 265 -53.16 -17.58 59.38
N PRO A 266 -53.51 -16.49 60.10
CA PRO A 266 -54.79 -15.83 59.92
C PRO A 266 -54.87 -15.24 58.50
N ARG A 267 -56.01 -15.43 57.82
CA ARG A 267 -56.25 -14.84 56.50
C ARG A 267 -56.21 -13.31 56.59
N PRO A 268 -55.35 -12.60 55.83
CA PRO A 268 -55.39 -11.14 55.82
C PRO A 268 -56.62 -10.66 55.04
N SER A 269 -57.43 -9.82 55.70
CA SER A 269 -58.51 -9.07 55.08
C SER A 269 -57.94 -8.05 54.09
N VAL A 270 -58.16 -8.27 52.80
CA VAL A 270 -57.77 -7.31 51.75
C VAL A 270 -58.77 -6.17 51.74
N GLN A 271 -58.49 -5.12 52.51
CA GLN A 271 -59.10 -3.81 52.33
C GLN A 271 -57.96 -2.84 52.00
N HIS A 272 -58.07 -2.18 50.85
CA HIS A 272 -57.10 -1.23 50.26
C HIS A 272 -56.02 -1.83 49.34
N LEU A 273 -56.46 -2.38 48.20
CA LEU A 273 -55.63 -2.37 46.99
C LEU A 273 -55.91 -1.06 46.23
N ARG A 274 -54.92 -0.17 46.16
CA ARG A 274 -54.91 0.93 45.17
C ARG A 274 -54.37 0.37 43.84
N PRO A 275 -55.08 0.54 42.71
CA PRO A 275 -54.56 0.09 41.43
C PRO A 275 -53.42 1.00 40.96
N LEU A 276 -52.27 0.39 40.62
CA LEU A 276 -51.21 1.04 39.85
C LEU A 276 -51.69 1.19 38.40
N THR A 277 -52.03 2.40 37.99
CA THR A 277 -52.33 2.70 36.58
C THR A 277 -51.03 2.76 35.78
N ALA A 278 -50.76 1.73 34.99
CA ALA A 278 -49.75 1.77 33.94
C ALA A 278 -50.34 2.52 32.73
N GLN A 279 -49.85 3.73 32.44
CA GLN A 279 -50.19 4.44 31.21
C GLN A 279 -49.38 3.87 30.04
N TRP A 280 -50.05 3.14 29.15
CA TRP A 280 -49.51 2.75 27.86
C TRP A 280 -49.90 3.80 26.83
N SER A 281 -48.92 4.49 26.22
CA SER A 281 -49.17 5.46 25.16
C SER A 281 -49.42 4.74 23.82
N VAL A 282 -50.67 4.75 23.38
CA VAL A 282 -51.07 4.28 22.04
C VAL A 282 -50.97 5.46 21.07
N ARG A 283 -50.20 5.30 19.97
CA ARG A 283 -50.17 6.26 18.86
C ARG A 283 -51.45 6.14 18.03
N THR A 284 -52.19 7.23 17.91
CA THR A 284 -53.29 7.38 16.93
C THR A 284 -52.75 7.80 15.56
N PRO A 285 -53.18 7.17 14.44
CA PRO A 285 -52.82 7.60 13.09
C PRO A 285 -53.73 8.76 12.64
N GLY A 286 -53.15 9.90 12.23
CA GLY A 286 -53.94 10.99 11.63
C GLY A 286 -53.38 12.41 11.69
N THR A 287 -52.22 12.65 12.32
CA THR A 287 -51.69 14.01 12.45
C THR A 287 -50.62 14.32 11.39
N PRO A 288 -50.73 15.43 10.63
CA PRO A 288 -49.86 15.73 9.49
C PRO A 288 -48.42 16.03 9.91
N THR A 289 -47.46 15.49 9.15
CA THR A 289 -46.02 15.74 9.33
C THR A 289 -45.68 17.17 8.93
N HIS A 290 -45.24 17.98 9.89
CA HIS A 290 -44.66 19.30 9.65
C HIS A 290 -43.43 19.18 8.73
N ARG A 291 -43.41 20.02 7.69
CA ARG A 291 -42.32 20.16 6.72
C ARG A 291 -40.99 20.52 7.41
N ARG A 292 -39.92 19.93 6.87
CA ARG A 292 -38.50 20.21 7.11
C ARG A 292 -38.19 21.67 6.77
N PRO A 293 -37.46 22.45 7.59
CA PRO A 293 -37.02 23.78 7.18
C PRO A 293 -35.87 23.68 6.17
N GLU A 294 -36.03 24.40 5.06
CA GLU A 294 -35.02 24.62 4.02
C GLU A 294 -33.85 25.45 4.57
N ARG A 295 -32.64 25.13 4.10
CA ARG A 295 -31.42 25.92 4.37
C ARG A 295 -31.45 27.19 3.52
N GLU A 296 -31.51 28.35 4.16
CA GLU A 296 -31.16 29.62 3.52
C GLU A 296 -29.65 29.69 3.26
N LEU A 297 -29.29 29.94 2.00
CA LEU A 297 -27.99 30.43 1.55
C LEU A 297 -28.01 31.95 1.65
N GLN A 298 -27.26 32.52 2.59
CA GLN A 298 -26.94 33.95 2.58
C GLN A 298 -25.63 34.16 1.81
N LEU A 299 -25.73 34.86 0.68
CA LEU A 299 -24.65 35.52 -0.03
C LEU A 299 -24.71 37.01 0.31
N HIS A 300 -23.64 37.52 0.91
CA HIS A 300 -23.19 38.91 0.79
C HIS A 300 -21.67 38.91 0.77
#